data_AF-A0A8T5F762-F1
#
_entry.id   AF-A0A8T5F762-F1
#
_cell.length_a   1.000
_cell.length_b   1.000
_cell.length_c   1.000
_cell.angle_alpha   90.00
_cell.angle_beta   90.00
_cell.angle_gamma   90.00
#
_symmetry.space_group_name_H-M   'P 1'
#
loop_
_entity.id
_entity.type
_entity.pdbx_description
1 polymer ?
#
loop_
_entity_poly.entity_id
_entity_poly.type
_entity_poly.pdbx_seq_one_letter_code
_entity_poly.pdbx_strand_id
1 'polypeptide(L)'
;MFGKNKKEEKNNEIKLTDKGEIKEVEKIKDRLDPGEIVHIVAKQSRVKPGGSVITTPNTIFITDTRLIIRNPTMLGMRENFEDFSFDKLTTIKLEKGVFSSTLVITAPGMGTAARPGLGSGLIAWGRGEDGTIDAIPKDKAELILHFIRDKMEKIRTQNSQQTNNGNTGDDPLTLLKKRFVMGEITKEEFEDMKKILE
;
A
#
# COMPACT_ATOMS: atom_id res chain seq x y z
N MET A 1 31.56 -29.23 4.35
CA MET A 1 31.18 -28.31 5.45
C MET A 1 30.17 -27.32 4.89
N PHE A 2 28.90 -27.44 5.29
CA PHE A 2 27.82 -26.59 4.82
C PHE A 2 27.88 -25.23 5.52
N GLY A 3 28.23 -24.19 4.75
CA GLY A 3 28.21 -22.80 5.19
C GLY A 3 26.78 -22.33 5.40
N LYS A 4 26.41 -22.11 6.67
CA LYS A 4 25.17 -21.43 7.03
C LYS A 4 25.29 -19.96 6.62
N ASN A 5 24.73 -19.60 5.47
CA ASN A 5 24.52 -18.21 5.11
C ASN A 5 23.42 -17.64 6.02
N LYS A 6 23.87 -16.87 7.02
CA LYS A 6 23.03 -16.07 7.91
C LYS A 6 22.37 -15.00 7.04
N LYS A 7 21.07 -15.15 6.74
CA LYS A 7 20.25 -14.09 6.17
C LYS A 7 20.24 -12.94 7.19
N GLU A 8 20.95 -11.87 6.88
CA GLU A 8 20.79 -10.59 7.57
C GLU A 8 19.44 -10.00 7.12
N GLU A 9 18.42 -10.16 7.96
CA GLU A 9 17.22 -9.33 7.92
C GLU A 9 17.64 -7.90 8.26
N LYS A 10 17.95 -7.11 7.23
CA LYS A 10 18.06 -5.65 7.35
C LYS A 10 16.66 -5.09 7.59
N ASN A 11 16.25 -5.05 8.85
CA ASN A 11 15.17 -4.20 9.31
C ASN A 11 15.63 -2.74 9.16
N ASN A 12 15.42 -2.18 7.96
CA ASN A 12 15.60 -0.76 7.72
C ASN A 12 14.48 0.00 8.46
N GLU A 13 14.74 0.38 9.71
CA GLU A 13 13.98 1.43 10.39
C GLU A 13 14.14 2.73 9.57
N ILE A 14 13.19 3.03 8.70
CA ILE A 14 13.20 4.27 7.94
C ILE A 14 12.79 5.38 8.91
N LYS A 15 13.80 6.05 9.48
CA LYS A 15 13.61 7.24 10.33
C LYS A 15 13.60 8.47 9.44
N LEU A 16 12.57 9.31 9.59
CA LEU A 16 12.51 10.66 9.04
C LEU A 16 13.72 11.44 9.59
N THR A 17 14.79 11.55 8.81
CA THR A 17 16.06 12.09 9.28
C THR A 17 16.26 13.55 8.87
N ASP A 18 15.52 14.01 7.86
CA ASP A 18 15.69 15.35 7.28
C ASP A 18 14.68 16.35 7.88
N LYS A 19 15.18 17.49 8.35
CA LYS A 19 14.36 18.63 8.80
C LYS A 19 13.37 19.08 7.73
N GLY A 20 13.71 18.90 6.45
CA GLY A 20 12.83 19.17 5.33
C GLY A 20 11.65 18.20 5.19
N GLU A 21 11.79 16.96 5.65
CA GLU A 21 10.72 15.94 5.65
C GLU A 21 9.76 16.14 6.81
N ILE A 22 10.28 16.46 8.00
CA ILE A 22 9.47 16.73 9.20
C ILE A 22 8.46 17.85 8.91
N LYS A 23 8.91 18.94 8.26
CA LYS A 23 8.05 20.05 7.85
C LYS A 23 6.97 19.66 6.84
N GLU A 24 7.20 18.63 6.01
CA GLU A 24 6.14 18.15 5.11
C GLU A 24 5.13 17.27 5.83
N VAL A 25 5.59 16.46 6.79
CA VAL A 25 4.70 15.63 7.62
C VAL A 25 3.72 16.51 8.42
N GLU A 26 4.19 17.66 8.91
CA GLU A 26 3.31 18.64 9.56
C GLU A 26 2.14 19.10 8.68
N LYS A 27 2.31 19.14 7.36
CA LYS A 27 1.25 19.58 6.42
C LYS A 27 0.17 18.54 6.17
N ILE A 28 0.39 17.29 6.58
CA ILE A 28 -0.60 16.21 6.43
C ILE A 28 -1.11 15.70 7.77
N LYS A 29 -0.69 16.31 8.88
CA LYS A 29 -0.96 15.80 10.23
C LYS A 29 -2.45 15.73 10.56
N ASP A 30 -3.24 16.64 10.01
CA ASP A 30 -4.70 16.69 10.10
C ASP A 30 -5.40 15.62 9.24
N ARG A 31 -4.67 14.94 8.35
CA ARG A 31 -5.18 13.89 7.44
C ARG A 31 -4.77 12.49 7.84
N LEU A 32 -3.87 12.35 8.81
CA LEU A 32 -3.47 11.06 9.34
C LEU A 32 -4.54 10.52 10.28
N ASP A 33 -4.81 9.23 10.18
CA ASP A 33 -5.69 8.53 11.10
C ASP A 33 -5.05 8.47 12.50
N PRO A 34 -5.83 8.32 13.58
CA PRO A 34 -5.27 8.23 14.93
C PRO A 34 -4.28 7.07 15.07
N GLY A 35 -3.00 7.40 15.31
CA GLY A 35 -1.92 6.42 15.44
C GLY A 35 -1.23 6.02 14.13
N GLU A 36 -1.63 6.60 12.99
CA GLU A 36 -0.98 6.38 11.69
C GLU A 36 0.42 7.03 11.68
N ILE A 37 1.42 6.28 11.23
CA ILE A 37 2.84 6.71 11.27
C ILE A 37 3.37 6.84 9.85
N VAL A 38 3.97 7.99 9.53
CA VAL A 38 4.68 8.22 8.27
C VAL A 38 6.08 7.61 8.33
N HIS A 39 6.38 6.69 7.43
CA HIS A 39 7.69 6.04 7.30
C HIS A 39 8.59 6.70 6.26
N ILE A 40 8.03 7.12 5.11
CA ILE A 40 8.81 7.64 3.98
C ILE A 40 8.18 8.92 3.46
N VAL A 41 9.00 9.94 3.21
CA VAL A 41 8.60 11.17 2.52
C VAL A 41 9.44 11.33 1.26
N ALA A 42 8.82 11.45 0.10
CA ALA A 42 9.51 11.69 -1.16
C ALA A 42 8.93 12.91 -1.88
N LYS A 43 9.79 13.89 -2.15
CA LYS A 43 9.45 15.05 -2.97
C LYS A 43 9.79 14.77 -4.42
N GLN A 44 8.86 15.11 -5.31
CA GLN A 44 9.12 15.10 -6.74
C GLN A 44 10.21 16.13 -7.07
N SER A 45 11.16 15.74 -7.92
CA SER A 45 12.19 16.67 -8.39
C SER A 45 11.56 17.82 -9.16
N ARG A 46 11.97 19.06 -8.83
CA ARG A 46 11.57 20.29 -9.52
C ARG A 46 12.24 20.46 -10.89
N VAL A 47 13.23 19.62 -11.20
CA VAL A 47 14.03 19.71 -12.42
C VAL A 47 13.70 18.50 -13.28
N LYS A 48 12.81 18.69 -14.26
CA LYS A 48 12.61 17.75 -15.37
C LYS A 48 13.62 18.05 -16.50
N PRO A 49 14.09 17.05 -17.26
CA PRO A 49 14.79 17.29 -18.51
C PRO A 49 13.88 18.14 -19.42
N GLY A 50 14.31 19.35 -19.78
CA GLY A 50 13.50 20.35 -20.51
C GLY A 50 13.28 21.69 -19.78
N GLY A 51 13.84 21.88 -18.57
CA GLY A 51 14.05 23.22 -17.99
C GLY A 51 12.83 23.92 -17.40
N SER A 52 11.66 23.27 -17.29
CA SER A 52 10.48 23.90 -16.68
C SER A 52 10.53 23.78 -15.15
N VAL A 53 10.82 24.90 -14.48
CA VAL A 53 10.93 25.03 -13.00
C VAL A 53 9.61 25.51 -12.35
N ILE A 54 8.51 25.49 -13.10
CA ILE A 54 7.31 26.32 -12.85
C ILE A 54 6.21 25.59 -12.05
N THR A 55 6.43 24.40 -11.50
CA THR A 55 5.42 23.73 -10.65
C THR A 55 5.90 23.51 -9.22
N THR A 56 4.98 23.67 -8.27
CA THR A 56 5.21 23.24 -6.89
C THR A 56 5.33 21.72 -6.91
N PRO A 57 6.41 21.14 -6.38
CA PRO A 57 6.64 19.70 -6.47
C PRO A 57 5.60 18.93 -5.66
N ASN A 58 5.12 17.83 -6.22
CA ASN A 58 4.29 16.89 -5.49
C ASN A 58 5.10 16.23 -4.37
N THR A 59 4.42 15.86 -3.29
CA THR A 59 5.04 15.13 -2.17
C THR A 59 4.26 13.86 -1.91
N ILE A 60 4.99 12.77 -1.78
CA ILE A 60 4.46 11.43 -1.51
C ILE A 60 4.82 11.10 -0.07
N PHE A 61 3.85 10.58 0.66
CA PHE A 61 3.99 10.12 2.03
C PHE A 61 3.58 8.65 2.07
N ILE A 62 4.46 7.81 2.61
CA ILE A 62 4.17 6.39 2.83
C ILE A 62 3.94 6.21 4.32
N THR A 63 2.73 5.79 4.68
CA THR A 63 2.37 5.48 6.05
C THR A 63 2.40 3.98 6.29
N ASP A 64 2.02 3.55 7.48
CA ASP A 64 1.89 2.14 7.83
C ASP A 64 0.67 1.46 7.16
N THR A 65 -0.35 2.23 6.76
CA THR A 65 -1.62 1.73 6.20
C THR A 65 -1.84 2.09 4.73
N ARG A 66 -1.32 3.23 4.26
CA ARG A 66 -1.60 3.76 2.92
C ARG A 66 -0.46 4.62 2.37
N LEU A 67 -0.56 4.93 1.09
CA LEU A 67 0.23 5.95 0.43
C LEU A 67 -0.63 7.20 0.26
N ILE A 68 -0.11 8.37 0.63
CA ILE A 68 -0.77 9.67 0.48
C ILE A 68 0.04 10.52 -0.48
N ILE A 69 -0.62 11.11 -1.47
CA ILE A 69 -0.04 12.02 -2.45
C ILE A 69 -0.62 13.40 -2.24
N ARG A 70 0.26 14.39 -2.05
CA ARG A 70 -0.09 15.81 -1.96
C ARG A 70 0.33 16.53 -3.23
N ASN A 71 -0.63 17.15 -3.92
CA ASN A 71 -0.43 17.99 -5.10
C ASN A 71 -0.85 19.43 -4.87
N PRO A 72 0.15 20.26 -4.56
CA PRO A 72 -0.05 21.70 -4.55
C PRO A 72 -0.20 22.22 -5.99
N THR A 73 -1.40 22.65 -6.34
CA THR A 73 -1.71 23.38 -7.58
C THR A 73 -1.75 24.89 -7.30
N MET A 74 -1.78 25.71 -8.37
CA MET A 74 -1.83 27.18 -8.24
C MET A 74 -0.74 27.74 -7.30
N LEU A 75 0.52 27.32 -7.50
CA LEU A 75 1.67 27.71 -6.64
C LEU A 75 1.50 27.37 -5.16
N GLY A 76 0.63 26.42 -4.81
CA GLY A 76 0.35 26.01 -3.42
C GLY A 76 -0.86 26.71 -2.79
N MET A 77 -1.60 27.55 -3.53
CA MET A 77 -2.87 28.12 -3.04
C MET A 77 -3.99 27.07 -2.95
N ARG A 78 -3.87 25.97 -3.70
CA ARG A 78 -4.79 24.85 -3.64
C ARG A 78 -4.03 23.56 -3.52
N GLU A 79 -4.50 22.66 -2.68
CA GLU A 79 -3.87 21.36 -2.44
C GLU A 79 -4.89 20.26 -2.71
N ASN A 80 -4.53 19.33 -3.58
CA ASN A 80 -5.26 18.09 -3.76
C ASN A 80 -4.54 16.97 -3.01
N PHE A 81 -5.31 16.11 -2.36
CA PHE A 81 -4.81 14.95 -1.62
C PHE A 81 -5.47 13.71 -2.18
N GLU A 82 -4.65 12.71 -2.49
CA GLU A 82 -5.10 11.40 -2.94
C GLU A 82 -4.45 10.34 -2.08
N ASP A 83 -5.23 9.40 -1.57
CA ASP A 83 -4.73 8.32 -0.75
C ASP A 83 -5.10 6.94 -1.31
N PHE A 84 -4.15 6.02 -1.23
CA PHE A 84 -4.24 4.67 -1.75
C PHE A 84 -3.85 3.67 -0.67
N SER A 85 -4.85 2.99 -0.13
CA SER A 85 -4.68 1.92 0.85
C SER A 85 -3.95 0.71 0.24
N PHE A 86 -3.00 0.12 0.98
CA PHE A 86 -2.16 -0.97 0.46
C PHE A 86 -2.94 -2.25 0.12
N ASP A 87 -4.09 -2.47 0.75
CA ASP A 87 -5.01 -3.58 0.51
C ASP A 87 -5.70 -3.51 -0.86
N LYS A 88 -5.89 -2.30 -1.39
CA LYS A 88 -6.53 -2.06 -2.69
C LYS A 88 -5.54 -2.01 -3.85
N LEU A 89 -4.24 -1.97 -3.56
CA LEU A 89 -3.22 -1.95 -4.60
C LEU A 89 -3.13 -3.32 -5.28
N THR A 90 -3.31 -3.33 -6.60
CA THR A 90 -3.15 -4.52 -7.43
C THR A 90 -1.69 -4.71 -7.84
N THR A 91 -0.99 -3.64 -8.21
CA THR A 91 0.39 -3.72 -8.70
C THR A 91 1.14 -2.42 -8.42
N ILE A 92 2.44 -2.55 -8.16
CA ILE A 92 3.40 -1.46 -8.14
C ILE A 92 4.61 -1.79 -9.02
N LYS A 93 4.96 -0.88 -9.93
CA LYS A 93 6.12 -0.95 -10.82
C LYS A 93 7.05 0.24 -10.58
N LEU A 94 8.34 0.02 -10.80
CA LEU A 94 9.36 1.05 -10.75
C LEU A 94 10.06 1.11 -12.10
N GLU A 95 9.97 2.25 -12.76
CA GLU A 95 10.70 2.55 -13.99
C GLU A 95 11.89 3.44 -13.63
N LYS A 96 13.10 2.95 -13.88
CA LYS A 96 14.33 3.71 -13.61
C LYS A 96 14.71 4.53 -14.84
N GLY A 97 14.58 5.84 -14.75
CA GLY A 97 15.12 6.77 -15.73
C GLY A 97 16.60 7.09 -15.48
N VAL A 98 17.20 7.88 -16.39
CA VAL A 98 18.60 8.31 -16.28
C VAL A 98 18.82 9.22 -15.07
N PHE A 99 17.88 10.13 -14.81
CA PHE A 99 18.01 11.14 -13.74
C PHE A 99 17.10 10.90 -12.53
N SER A 100 16.01 10.17 -12.73
CA SER A 100 14.98 9.96 -11.71
C SER A 100 14.23 8.68 -12.01
N SER A 101 13.40 8.24 -11.08
CA SER A 101 12.54 7.08 -11.27
C SER A 101 11.06 7.48 -11.30
N THR A 102 10.27 6.65 -11.94
CA THR A 102 8.81 6.72 -11.98
C THR A 102 8.23 5.52 -11.26
N LEU A 103 7.31 5.72 -10.33
CA LEU A 103 6.50 4.65 -9.73
C LEU A 103 5.17 4.57 -10.46
N VAL A 104 4.73 3.37 -10.82
CA VAL A 104 3.42 3.15 -11.44
C VAL A 104 2.61 2.27 -10.52
N ILE A 105 1.48 2.78 -10.06
CA ILE A 105 0.58 2.11 -9.12
C ILE A 105 -0.72 1.81 -9.84
N THR A 106 -1.28 0.63 -9.62
CA THR A 106 -2.55 0.22 -10.19
C THR A 106 -3.46 -0.30 -9.08
N ALA A 107 -4.69 0.19 -9.04
CA ALA A 107 -5.76 -0.34 -8.20
C ALA A 107 -7.06 -0.49 -9.02
N PRO A 108 -8.03 -1.29 -8.55
CA PRO A 108 -9.33 -1.39 -9.20
C PRO A 108 -9.98 -0.01 -9.32
N GLY A 109 -10.44 0.34 -10.52
CA GLY A 109 -11.02 1.65 -10.81
C GLY A 109 -10.05 2.72 -11.33
N MET A 110 -8.74 2.44 -11.39
CA MET A 110 -7.72 3.33 -12.01
C MET A 110 -7.50 3.06 -13.52
N GLY A 111 -8.45 2.40 -14.21
CA GLY A 111 -8.29 2.06 -15.62
C GLY A 111 -8.89 3.12 -16.55
N THR A 112 -8.20 3.42 -17.66
CA THR A 112 -8.72 4.24 -18.77
C THR A 112 -10.04 3.71 -19.34
N ALA A 113 -10.25 2.39 -19.27
CA ALA A 113 -11.50 1.72 -19.69
C ALA A 113 -12.71 1.99 -18.78
N ALA A 114 -12.52 2.51 -17.57
CA ALA A 114 -13.63 2.88 -16.68
C ALA A 114 -14.25 4.25 -17.01
N ARG A 115 -13.78 4.94 -18.07
CA ARG A 115 -14.13 6.35 -18.33
C ARG A 115 -14.43 6.62 -19.80
N PRO A 116 -15.71 6.63 -20.21
CA PRO A 116 -16.11 7.20 -21.50
C PRO A 116 -16.01 8.73 -21.40
N GLY A 117 -14.95 9.31 -21.97
CA GLY A 117 -14.83 10.77 -22.15
C GLY A 117 -13.45 11.32 -21.82
N LEU A 118 -12.82 11.95 -22.82
CA LEU A 118 -11.70 12.86 -22.60
C LEU A 118 -12.12 13.93 -21.57
N GLY A 119 -11.47 13.97 -20.40
CA GLY A 119 -11.62 15.09 -19.45
C GLY A 119 -12.10 14.77 -18.04
N SER A 120 -11.90 13.55 -17.51
CA SER A 120 -12.08 13.33 -16.07
C SER A 120 -10.94 13.99 -15.30
N GLY A 121 -11.24 15.03 -14.53
CA GLY A 121 -10.30 15.86 -13.77
C GLY A 121 -9.57 15.17 -12.60
N LEU A 122 -9.22 13.88 -12.72
CA LEU A 122 -8.15 13.30 -11.91
C LEU A 122 -6.84 13.55 -12.64
N ILE A 123 -5.91 14.19 -11.96
CA ILE A 123 -4.68 14.74 -12.53
C ILE A 123 -3.82 13.57 -12.99
N ALA A 124 -3.36 13.56 -14.24
CA ALA A 124 -2.34 12.59 -14.67
C ALA A 124 -1.05 12.86 -13.88
N TRP A 125 -0.70 11.95 -12.98
CA TRP A 125 0.37 12.13 -12.00
C TRP A 125 1.79 11.85 -12.57
N GLY A 126 1.88 11.64 -13.89
CA GLY A 126 3.11 11.44 -14.66
C GLY A 126 2.91 11.61 -16.17
N ARG A 127 3.88 11.15 -16.98
CA ARG A 127 3.84 11.16 -18.45
C ARG A 127 2.91 10.11 -19.08
N GLY A 128 2.29 9.27 -18.25
CA GLY A 128 1.38 8.20 -18.66
C GLY A 128 0.07 8.24 -17.88
N GLU A 129 -0.74 7.21 -18.09
CA GLU A 129 -2.08 6.98 -17.53
C GLU A 129 -2.16 7.13 -15.99
N ASP A 130 -3.38 6.97 -15.45
CA ASP A 130 -3.71 7.03 -14.02
C ASP A 130 -2.71 6.26 -13.14
N GLY A 131 -2.30 6.85 -12.01
CA GLY A 131 -1.44 6.19 -11.01
C GLY A 131 0.08 6.20 -11.30
N THR A 132 0.55 6.94 -12.29
CA THR A 132 1.99 7.18 -12.53
C THR A 132 2.52 8.29 -11.60
N ILE A 133 3.71 8.14 -11.01
CA ILE A 133 4.34 9.17 -10.18
C ILE A 133 5.77 9.37 -10.63
N ASP A 134 5.98 10.46 -11.37
CA ASP A 134 7.26 10.75 -12.02
C ASP A 134 8.28 11.44 -11.12
N ALA A 135 9.54 11.40 -11.55
CA ALA A 135 10.62 12.25 -11.05
C ALA A 135 10.89 12.11 -9.54
N ILE A 136 10.74 10.89 -9.02
CA ILE A 136 11.11 10.52 -7.66
C ILE A 136 12.62 10.25 -7.61
N PRO A 137 13.35 10.73 -6.57
CA PRO A 137 14.74 10.33 -6.36
C PRO A 137 14.90 8.81 -6.34
N LYS A 138 15.91 8.28 -7.04
CA LYS A 138 16.07 6.84 -7.28
C LYS A 138 16.06 6.03 -5.99
N ASP A 139 16.87 6.46 -5.01
CA ASP A 139 17.00 5.78 -3.71
C ASP A 139 15.66 5.73 -2.97
N LYS A 140 14.90 6.83 -2.98
CA LYS A 140 13.57 6.89 -2.37
C LYS A 140 12.56 6.04 -3.11
N ALA A 141 12.60 6.04 -4.45
CA ALA A 141 11.67 5.24 -5.24
C ALA A 141 11.87 3.73 -4.99
N GLU A 142 13.11 3.29 -4.83
CA GLU A 142 13.43 1.91 -4.44
C GLU A 142 12.95 1.59 -3.03
N LEU A 143 13.21 2.47 -2.06
CA LEU A 143 12.71 2.31 -0.68
C LEU A 143 11.18 2.19 -0.63
N ILE A 144 10.47 3.06 -1.36
CA ILE A 144 9.01 3.02 -1.46
C ILE A 144 8.54 1.70 -2.08
N LEU A 145 9.18 1.27 -3.17
CA LEU A 145 8.82 0.03 -3.85
C LEU A 145 8.94 -1.18 -2.90
N HIS A 146 10.07 -1.29 -2.20
CA HIS A 146 10.30 -2.38 -1.26
C HIS A 146 9.30 -2.34 -0.11
N PHE A 147 9.09 -1.17 0.50
CA PHE A 147 8.16 -1.01 1.60
C PHE A 147 6.73 -1.42 1.22
N ILE A 148 6.24 -0.95 0.07
CA ILE A 148 4.88 -1.25 -0.40
C ILE A 148 4.75 -2.74 -0.75
N ARG A 149 5.75 -3.34 -1.40
CA ARG A 149 5.73 -4.79 -1.68
C ARG A 149 5.67 -5.63 -0.42
N ASP A 150 6.50 -5.31 0.57
CA ASP A 150 6.50 -6.02 1.85
C ASP A 150 5.14 -5.89 2.55
N LYS A 151 4.50 -4.71 2.50
CA LYS A 151 3.16 -4.49 3.03
C LYS A 151 2.09 -5.29 2.27
N MET A 152 2.10 -5.25 0.94
CA MET A 152 1.17 -6.03 0.11
C MET A 152 1.31 -7.53 0.33
N GLU A 153 2.54 -8.05 0.49
CA GLU A 153 2.79 -9.46 0.79
C GLU A 153 2.27 -9.85 2.18
N LYS A 154 2.49 -9.00 3.19
CA LYS A 154 1.93 -9.20 4.54
C LYS A 154 0.40 -9.21 4.54
N ILE A 155 -0.23 -8.29 3.83
CA ILE A 155 -1.71 -8.25 3.71
C ILE A 155 -2.21 -9.50 2.96
N ARG A 156 -1.55 -9.88 1.86
CA ARG A 156 -1.91 -11.07 1.11
C ARG A 156 -1.78 -12.35 1.94
N THR A 157 -0.70 -12.49 2.71
CA THR A 157 -0.49 -13.66 3.59
C THR A 157 -1.50 -13.71 4.73
N GLN A 158 -1.85 -12.57 5.34
CA GLN A 158 -2.92 -12.49 6.34
C GLN A 158 -4.30 -12.86 5.75
N ASN A 159 -4.62 -12.35 4.57
CA ASN A 159 -5.87 -12.69 3.87
C ASN A 159 -5.90 -14.17 3.44
N SER A 160 -4.74 -14.73 3.07
CA SER A 160 -4.61 -16.16 2.73
C SER A 160 -4.73 -17.05 3.98
N GLN A 161 -4.33 -16.57 5.16
CA GLN A 161 -4.53 -17.27 6.43
C GLN A 161 -5.99 -17.19 6.91
N GLN A 162 -6.71 -16.11 6.61
CA GLN A 162 -8.16 -16.04 6.85
C GLN A 162 -8.98 -16.94 5.90
N THR A 163 -8.49 -17.21 4.68
CA THR A 163 -9.11 -18.18 3.77
C THR A 163 -8.69 -19.63 4.00
N ASN A 164 -7.57 -19.88 4.72
CA ASN A 164 -7.14 -21.23 5.11
C ASN A 164 -7.51 -21.62 6.56
N ASN A 165 -8.08 -20.71 7.36
CA ASN A 165 -8.73 -21.05 8.64
C ASN A 165 -10.19 -21.53 8.47
N GLY A 166 -10.63 -21.75 7.23
CA GLY A 166 -11.76 -22.61 6.90
C GLY A 166 -11.25 -23.86 6.20
N ASN A 167 -11.23 -24.99 6.93
CA ASN A 167 -10.90 -26.35 6.45
C ASN A 167 -9.42 -26.55 6.11
N THR A 168 -8.59 -27.09 7.00
CA THR A 168 -8.17 -28.51 6.93
C THR A 168 -7.34 -28.95 8.15
N GLY A 169 -7.56 -28.36 9.33
CA GLY A 169 -6.87 -28.75 10.57
C GLY A 169 -7.74 -28.82 11.83
N ASP A 170 -9.02 -28.47 11.72
CA ASP A 170 -9.96 -28.55 12.83
C ASP A 170 -10.35 -30.02 13.02
N ASP A 171 -9.96 -30.60 14.16
CA ASP A 171 -10.45 -31.87 14.68
C ASP A 171 -11.98 -31.93 14.46
N PRO A 172 -12.55 -32.99 13.84
CA PRO A 172 -13.96 -33.02 13.45
C PRO A 172 -14.94 -32.69 14.60
N LEU A 173 -14.56 -32.90 15.87
CA LEU A 173 -15.32 -32.44 17.04
C LEU A 173 -15.45 -30.91 17.15
N THR A 174 -14.42 -30.16 16.75
CA THR A 174 -14.40 -28.69 16.83
C THR A 174 -15.30 -28.05 15.78
N LEU A 175 -15.36 -28.64 14.57
CA LEU A 175 -16.31 -28.26 13.54
C LEU A 175 -17.75 -28.53 14.00
N LEU A 176 -17.98 -29.69 14.64
CA LEU A 176 -19.28 -30.06 15.18
C LEU A 176 -19.77 -29.05 16.24
N LYS A 177 -18.88 -28.66 17.16
CA LYS A 177 -19.18 -27.66 18.20
C LYS A 177 -19.54 -26.29 17.61
N LYS A 178 -18.83 -25.84 16.57
CA LYS A 178 -19.14 -24.58 15.89
C LYS A 178 -20.54 -24.59 15.29
N ARG A 179 -20.92 -25.66 14.58
CA ARG A 179 -22.25 -25.81 13.97
C ARG A 179 -23.38 -25.81 14.99
N PHE A 180 -23.16 -26.45 16.15
CA PHE A 180 -24.12 -26.43 17.25
C PHE A 180 -24.30 -25.01 17.83
N VAL A 181 -23.20 -24.28 18.07
CA VAL A 181 -23.25 -22.89 18.58
C VAL A 181 -23.93 -21.95 17.58
N MET A 182 -23.73 -22.18 16.28
CA MET A 182 -24.37 -21.42 15.20
C MET A 182 -25.85 -21.78 15.00
N GLY A 183 -26.36 -22.82 15.67
CA GLY A 183 -27.75 -23.28 15.53
C GLY A 183 -28.06 -24.02 14.23
N GLU A 184 -27.02 -24.44 13.48
CA GLU A 184 -27.16 -25.20 12.23
C GLU A 184 -27.57 -26.65 12.47
N ILE A 185 -27.26 -27.19 13.65
CA ILE A 185 -27.61 -28.53 14.09
C ILE A 185 -28.27 -28.50 15.46
N THR A 186 -29.18 -29.42 15.69
CA THR A 186 -29.83 -29.62 16.97
C THR A 186 -28.90 -30.32 17.96
N LYS A 187 -29.27 -30.27 19.25
CA LYS A 187 -28.52 -30.96 20.31
C LYS A 187 -28.47 -32.48 20.09
N GLU A 188 -29.56 -33.05 19.56
CA GLU A 188 -29.66 -34.49 19.27
C GLU A 188 -28.68 -34.90 18.17
N GLU A 189 -28.67 -34.15 17.06
CA GLU A 189 -27.75 -34.36 15.94
C GLU A 189 -26.28 -34.19 16.35
N PHE A 190 -25.98 -33.27 17.26
CA PHE A 190 -24.64 -33.09 17.81
C PHE A 190 -24.17 -34.31 18.61
N GLU A 191 -25.00 -34.85 19.50
CA GLU A 191 -24.64 -36.01 20.34
C GLU A 191 -24.44 -37.28 19.50
N ASP A 192 -25.24 -37.48 18.45
CA ASP A 192 -25.12 -38.64 17.56
C ASP A 192 -23.83 -38.56 16.73
N MET A 193 -23.52 -37.40 16.15
CA MET A 193 -22.30 -37.22 15.38
C MET A 193 -21.04 -37.26 16.25
N LYS A 194 -21.12 -36.82 17.51
CA LYS A 194 -20.01 -36.92 18.47
C LYS A 194 -19.62 -38.37 18.75
N LYS A 195 -20.58 -39.28 18.91
CA LYS A 195 -20.33 -40.72 19.17
C LYS A 195 -19.66 -41.45 17.99
N ILE A 196 -19.80 -40.94 16.77
CA ILE A 196 -19.19 -41.53 15.57
C ILE A 196 -17.71 -41.14 15.45
N LEU A 197 -17.32 -40.04 16.07
CA LEU A 197 -15.99 -39.42 15.97
C LEU A 197 -15.08 -39.74 17.17
N GLU A 198 -15.62 -40.31 18.25
CA GLU A 198 -14.87 -40.90 19.40
C GLU A 198 -14.48 -42.37 19.11
#